data_AF-A0A7S2U642-F1
#
_entry.id   AF-A0A7S2U642-F1
#
_cell.length_a   1.000
_cell.length_b   1.000
_cell.length_c   1.000
_cell.angle_alpha   90.00
_cell.angle_beta   90.00
_cell.angle_gamma   90.00
#
_symmetry.space_group_name_H-M   'P 1'
#
loop_
_entity.id
_entity.type
_entity.pdbx_description
1 polymer ?
#
loop_
_entity_poly.entity_id
_entity_poly.type
_entity_poly.pdbx_seq_one_letter_code
_entity_poly.pdbx_strand_id
1 'polypeptide(L)'
;MPNDVAILTEEAPWGSDTDACYIIPRGDVLVVGGSFHREDTYADVRPMEKKRLMKNAHLMGIDTEKSPIVDEWTGFRPHRPSIRLEVDKHVGISEGIKVVHNYGHGGSGWTVFVGAAKQVATLLGHGDKQ
;
A
#
# COMPACT_ATOMS: atom_id res chain seq x y z
N MET A 1 32.17 -4.32 3.23
CA MET A 1 30.72 -4.30 2.97
C MET A 1 30.12 -5.43 3.80
N PRO A 2 29.10 -5.19 4.63
CA PRO A 2 28.38 -6.28 5.27
C PRO A 2 27.78 -7.17 4.16
N ASN A 3 27.87 -8.49 4.35
CA ASN A 3 27.24 -9.45 3.46
C ASN A 3 25.81 -9.67 3.94
N ASP A 4 24.83 -9.45 3.07
CA ASP A 4 23.45 -9.76 3.36
C ASP A 4 23.21 -11.26 3.13
N VAL A 5 22.47 -11.89 4.05
CA VAL A 5 22.03 -13.27 3.92
C VAL A 5 20.51 -13.28 3.99
N ALA A 6 19.88 -13.83 2.95
CA ALA A 6 18.44 -14.09 2.91
C ALA A 6 18.22 -15.59 2.69
N ILE A 7 17.28 -16.16 3.44
CA ILE A 7 16.84 -17.54 3.28
C ILE A 7 15.39 -17.47 2.78
N LEU A 8 15.13 -18.10 1.63
CA LEU A 8 13.80 -18.22 1.04
C LEU A 8 13.31 -19.66 1.24
N THR A 9 12.02 -19.82 1.54
CA THR A 9 11.38 -21.11 1.76
C THR A 9 10.03 -21.13 1.03
N GLU A 10 9.66 -22.29 0.51
CA GLU A 10 8.35 -22.58 -0.07
C GLU A 10 7.55 -23.45 0.93
N GLU A 11 6.23 -23.22 1.05
CA GLU A 11 5.18 -24.02 1.73
C GLU A 11 4.18 -23.19 2.58
N ALA A 12 2.91 -23.58 2.53
CA ALA A 12 1.76 -22.67 2.57
C ALA A 12 1.27 -22.17 3.95
N PRO A 13 0.39 -21.14 3.96
CA PRO A 13 0.04 -20.25 2.85
C PRO A 13 0.58 -18.83 3.04
N TRP A 14 1.55 -18.45 2.21
CA TRP A 14 2.05 -17.07 2.09
C TRP A 14 1.11 -16.14 1.30
N GLY A 15 -0.06 -16.65 0.87
CA GLY A 15 -1.14 -15.90 0.24
C GLY A 15 -1.32 -16.18 -1.26
N SER A 16 -2.24 -15.43 -1.87
CA SER A 16 -2.48 -15.35 -3.31
C SER A 16 -2.47 -13.87 -3.76
N ASP A 17 -2.67 -13.61 -5.05
CA ASP A 17 -2.82 -12.22 -5.55
C ASP A 17 -3.98 -11.47 -4.87
N THR A 18 -5.03 -12.17 -4.45
CA THR A 18 -6.21 -11.58 -3.79
C THR A 18 -6.16 -11.70 -2.27
N ASP A 19 -5.46 -12.72 -1.76
CA ASP A 19 -5.39 -13.08 -0.35
C ASP A 19 -3.94 -13.05 0.15
N ALA A 20 -3.22 -11.99 -0.20
CA ALA A 20 -1.82 -11.80 0.17
C ALA A 20 -1.63 -11.99 1.68
N CYS A 21 -0.50 -12.54 2.10
CA CYS A 21 -0.12 -12.65 3.51
C CYS A 21 1.10 -11.77 3.78
N TYR A 22 0.99 -10.84 4.71
CA TYR A 22 2.11 -10.02 5.14
C TYR A 22 2.04 -9.69 6.62
N ILE A 23 3.22 -9.62 7.25
CA ILE A 23 3.42 -9.14 8.62
C ILE A 23 4.39 -7.97 8.55
N ILE A 24 3.98 -6.80 9.01
CA ILE A 24 4.82 -5.59 8.99
C ILE A 24 4.98 -5.09 10.44
N PRO A 25 6.16 -5.24 11.05
CA PRO A 25 6.46 -4.64 12.34
C PRO A 25 6.41 -3.11 12.27
N ARG A 26 5.76 -2.49 13.25
CA ARG A 26 5.67 -1.03 13.42
C ARG A 26 5.88 -0.68 14.89
N GLY A 27 7.14 -0.54 15.29
CA GLY A 27 7.47 -0.31 16.70
C GLY A 27 7.05 -1.50 17.56
N ASP A 28 6.10 -1.29 18.46
CA ASP A 28 5.56 -2.27 19.41
C ASP A 28 4.33 -3.04 18.88
N VAL A 29 3.83 -2.71 17.68
CA VAL A 29 2.69 -3.41 17.07
C VAL A 29 3.09 -4.13 15.79
N LEU A 30 2.38 -5.22 15.48
CA LEU A 30 2.48 -5.95 14.22
C LEU A 30 1.23 -5.68 13.38
N VAL A 31 1.42 -5.25 12.13
CA VAL A 31 0.32 -5.21 11.16
C VAL A 31 0.20 -6.59 10.52
N VAL A 32 -0.96 -7.22 10.68
CA VAL A 32 -1.32 -8.47 10.01
C VAL A 32 -2.21 -8.16 8.82
N GLY A 33 -1.75 -8.51 7.63
CA GLY A 33 -2.55 -8.40 6.41
C GLY A 33 -2.32 -9.57 5.46
N GLY A 34 -2.95 -9.58 4.30
CA GLY A 34 -3.89 -8.59 3.81
C GLY A 34 -4.93 -9.16 2.87
N SER A 35 -5.62 -8.24 2.21
CA SER A 35 -6.71 -8.52 1.30
C SER A 35 -6.61 -7.58 0.09
N PHE A 36 -7.03 -8.07 -1.07
CA PHE A 36 -7.16 -7.29 -2.28
C PHE A 36 -8.49 -7.64 -2.97
N HIS A 37 -9.56 -7.00 -2.51
CA HIS A 37 -10.89 -7.11 -3.10
C HIS A 37 -11.06 -6.01 -4.15
N ARG A 38 -11.12 -6.38 -5.43
CA ARG A 38 -11.33 -5.42 -6.52
C ARG A 38 -12.74 -4.84 -6.43
N GLU A 39 -12.84 -3.52 -6.62
CA GLU A 39 -14.12 -2.79 -6.69
C GLU A 39 -15.01 -2.93 -5.44
N ASP A 40 -14.42 -3.38 -4.34
CA ASP A 40 -15.10 -3.50 -3.07
C ASP A 40 -15.34 -2.11 -2.47
N THR A 41 -16.55 -1.90 -1.98
CA THR A 41 -17.01 -0.65 -1.35
C THR A 41 -17.38 -0.85 0.12
N TYR A 42 -17.26 -2.08 0.64
CA TYR A 42 -17.54 -2.40 2.03
C TYR A 42 -16.40 -1.90 2.94
N ALA A 43 -16.74 -1.04 3.90
CA ALA A 43 -15.76 -0.35 4.74
C ALA A 43 -15.44 -1.07 6.07
N ASP A 44 -16.16 -2.14 6.40
CA ASP A 44 -15.96 -2.86 7.66
C ASP A 44 -15.16 -4.15 7.46
N VAL A 45 -14.49 -4.59 8.53
CA VAL A 45 -13.76 -5.87 8.52
C VAL A 45 -14.77 -7.02 8.54
N ARG A 46 -14.79 -7.82 7.46
CA ARG A 46 -15.64 -9.02 7.38
C ARG A 46 -15.17 -10.09 8.37
N PRO A 47 -16.07 -10.78 9.11
CA PRO A 47 -15.67 -11.82 10.07
C PRO A 47 -14.81 -12.94 9.47
N MET A 48 -15.06 -13.32 8.21
CA MET A 48 -14.27 -14.34 7.53
C MET A 48 -12.85 -13.87 7.22
N GLU A 49 -12.69 -12.58 6.87
CA GLU A 49 -11.38 -11.97 6.63
C GLU A 49 -10.57 -11.90 7.91
N LYS A 50 -11.17 -11.47 9.02
CA LYS A 50 -10.55 -11.51 10.34
C LYS A 50 -10.05 -12.92 10.69
N LYS A 51 -10.91 -13.94 10.52
CA LYS A 51 -10.55 -15.33 10.77
C LYS A 51 -9.37 -15.79 9.90
N ARG A 52 -9.36 -15.42 8.62
CA ARG A 52 -8.28 -15.74 7.67
C ARG A 52 -6.96 -15.07 8.07
N LEU A 53 -6.98 -13.77 8.35
CA LEU A 53 -5.80 -13.01 8.74
C LEU A 53 -5.18 -13.54 10.05
N MET A 54 -6.01 -13.87 11.05
CA MET A 54 -5.51 -14.45 12.30
C MET A 54 -4.93 -15.85 12.11
N LYS A 55 -5.53 -16.68 11.23
CA LYS A 55 -4.95 -17.97 10.85
C LYS A 55 -3.58 -17.80 10.17
N ASN A 56 -3.47 -16.83 9.27
CA ASN A 56 -2.23 -16.50 8.59
C ASN A 56 -1.13 -16.03 9.55
N ALA A 57 -1.46 -15.15 10.50
CA ALA A 57 -0.51 -14.72 11.54
C ALA A 57 0.03 -15.91 12.35
N HIS A 58 -0.85 -16.83 12.74
CA HIS A 58 -0.45 -18.04 13.45
C HIS A 58 0.53 -18.91 12.63
N LEU A 59 0.25 -19.09 11.33
CA LEU A 59 1.12 -19.85 10.43
C LEU A 59 2.48 -19.17 10.20
N MET A 60 2.54 -17.84 10.33
CA MET A 60 3.79 -17.07 10.31
C MET A 60 4.51 -17.01 11.67
N GLY A 61 4.08 -17.81 12.65
CA GLY A 61 4.74 -17.94 13.94
C GLY A 61 4.33 -16.90 14.98
N ILE A 62 3.28 -16.12 14.73
CA ILE A 62 2.73 -15.21 15.75
C ILE A 62 1.88 -16.02 16.73
N ASP A 63 2.18 -15.90 18.02
CA ASP A 63 1.34 -16.42 19.10
C ASP A 63 0.09 -15.54 19.24
N THR A 64 -0.96 -15.90 18.50
CA THR A 64 -2.22 -15.16 18.45
C THR A 64 -3.05 -15.28 19.73
N GLU A 65 -2.72 -16.20 20.64
CA GLU A 65 -3.37 -16.32 21.95
C GLU A 65 -2.78 -15.29 22.94
N LYS A 66 -1.50 -14.95 22.79
CA LYS A 66 -0.80 -13.97 23.63
C LYS A 66 -0.65 -12.58 23.00
N SER A 67 -1.08 -12.42 21.75
CA SER A 67 -1.02 -11.16 21.01
C SER A 67 -2.43 -10.59 20.83
N PRO A 68 -2.93 -9.77 21.78
CA PRO A 68 -4.26 -9.21 21.67
C PRO A 68 -4.38 -8.26 20.47
N ILE A 69 -5.56 -8.25 19.86
CA ILE A 69 -5.88 -7.31 18.80
C ILE A 69 -6.02 -5.92 19.40
N VAL A 70 -5.24 -4.97 18.89
CA VAL A 70 -5.25 -3.57 19.35
C VAL A 70 -6.19 -2.67 18.53
N ASP A 71 -6.39 -2.98 17.25
CA ASP A 71 -7.28 -2.25 16.34
C ASP A 71 -7.59 -3.08 15.08
N GLU A 72 -8.70 -2.75 14.39
CA GLU A 72 -9.16 -3.40 13.16
C GLU A 72 -9.78 -2.37 12.20
N TRP A 73 -9.28 -2.30 10.97
CA TRP A 73 -9.79 -1.35 9.97
C TRP A 73 -9.65 -1.89 8.54
N THR A 74 -10.41 -1.31 7.62
CA THR A 74 -10.23 -1.52 6.17
C THR A 74 -9.88 -0.20 5.48
N GLY A 75 -9.23 -0.29 4.31
CA GLY A 75 -8.88 0.89 3.52
C GLY A 75 -9.00 0.64 2.02
N PHE A 76 -9.46 1.65 1.31
CA PHE A 76 -9.57 1.61 -0.15
C PHE A 76 -8.29 2.12 -0.80
N ARG A 77 -7.65 1.28 -1.62
CA ARG A 77 -6.47 1.67 -2.38
C ARG A 77 -6.91 2.52 -3.59
N PRO A 78 -6.47 3.79 -3.72
CA PRO A 78 -6.79 4.62 -4.89
C PRO A 78 -5.97 4.15 -6.09
N HIS A 79 -6.42 3.07 -6.73
CA HIS A 79 -5.73 2.40 -7.82
C HIS A 79 -6.19 2.90 -9.19
N ARG A 80 -5.25 2.92 -10.14
CA ARG A 80 -5.51 2.99 -11.57
C ARG A 80 -4.62 1.98 -12.30
N PRO A 81 -5.04 1.51 -13.49
CA PRO A 81 -4.18 0.70 -14.35
C PRO A 81 -2.83 1.38 -14.65
N SER A 82 -2.83 2.71 -14.73
CA SER A 82 -1.64 3.54 -14.79
C SER A 82 -1.76 4.74 -13.84
N ILE A 83 -0.66 5.05 -13.14
CA ILE A 83 -0.56 6.26 -12.32
C ILE A 83 -0.75 7.48 -13.23
N ARG A 84 -1.60 8.42 -12.81
CA ARG A 84 -1.74 9.70 -13.51
C ARG A 84 -0.84 10.73 -12.84
N LEU A 85 0.27 11.06 -13.52
CA LEU A 85 1.24 12.06 -13.10
C LEU A 85 1.62 12.94 -14.30
N GLU A 86 0.88 14.03 -14.49
CA GLU A 86 0.98 14.89 -15.67
C GLU A 86 0.37 16.29 -15.41
N VAL A 87 0.70 17.26 -16.27
CA VAL A 87 -0.01 18.55 -16.32
C VAL A 87 -1.30 18.38 -17.13
N ASP A 88 -2.42 18.82 -16.58
CA ASP A 88 -3.69 18.85 -17.32
C ASP A 88 -3.64 19.90 -18.43
N LYS A 89 -3.91 19.48 -19.67
CA LYS A 89 -3.88 20.36 -20.85
C LYS A 89 -5.24 20.99 -21.19
N HIS A 90 -6.27 20.73 -20.39
CA HIS A 90 -7.64 21.13 -20.66
C HIS A 90 -8.27 21.93 -19.51
N VAL A 91 -7.79 21.73 -18.28
CA VAL A 91 -8.30 22.41 -17.09
C VAL A 91 -7.45 23.62 -16.73
N GLY A 92 -8.10 24.75 -16.42
CA GLY A 92 -7.46 25.94 -15.84
C GLY A 92 -6.63 26.79 -16.80
N ILE A 93 -6.39 26.34 -18.04
CA ILE A 93 -5.54 27.07 -19.01
C ILE A 93 -6.10 28.44 -19.38
N SER A 94 -7.41 28.54 -19.64
CA SER A 94 -8.06 29.83 -19.94
C SER A 94 -8.00 30.81 -18.76
N GLU A 95 -7.73 30.30 -17.56
CA GLU A 95 -7.68 31.05 -16.29
C GLU A 95 -6.24 31.24 -15.78
N GLY A 96 -5.23 30.76 -16.52
CA GLY A 96 -3.82 30.81 -16.11
C GLY A 96 -3.46 29.87 -14.94
N ILE A 97 -4.34 28.91 -14.61
CA ILE A 97 -4.17 27.95 -13.52
C ILE A 97 -3.52 26.68 -14.06
N LYS A 98 -2.39 26.27 -13.47
CA LYS A 98 -1.72 25.00 -13.78
C LYS A 98 -2.25 23.90 -12.86
N VAL A 99 -2.90 22.89 -13.42
CA VAL A 99 -3.32 21.69 -12.68
C VAL A 99 -2.35 20.55 -12.93
N VAL A 100 -1.81 19.97 -11.86
CA VAL A 100 -0.94 18.77 -11.93
C VAL A 100 -1.65 17.62 -11.24
N HIS A 101 -1.84 16.53 -11.98
CA HIS A 101 -2.39 15.28 -11.46
C HIS A 101 -1.28 14.47 -10.80
N ASN A 102 -1.58 13.83 -9.67
CA ASN A 102 -0.69 12.88 -9.00
C ASN A 102 -1.51 11.87 -8.18
N TYR A 103 -2.11 10.88 -8.84
CA TYR A 103 -2.99 9.89 -8.19
C TYR A 103 -3.02 8.56 -8.94
N GLY A 104 -3.65 7.54 -8.34
CA GLY A 104 -3.76 6.20 -8.92
C GLY A 104 -2.66 5.22 -8.50
N HIS A 105 -1.93 5.53 -7.43
CA HIS A 105 -0.77 4.75 -6.95
C HIS A 105 -1.10 3.37 -6.37
N GLY A 106 -2.37 3.08 -6.10
CA GLY A 106 -2.79 1.80 -5.54
C GLY A 106 -2.06 1.46 -4.23
N GLY A 107 -1.61 0.21 -4.10
CA GLY A 107 -0.91 -0.28 -2.90
C GLY A 107 0.55 0.19 -2.75
N SER A 108 1.12 0.82 -3.79
CA SER A 108 2.54 1.16 -3.84
C SER A 108 2.85 2.63 -3.55
N GLY A 109 1.83 3.42 -3.20
CA GLY A 109 1.98 4.87 -3.00
C GLY A 109 3.10 5.24 -2.01
N TRP A 110 3.22 4.50 -0.91
CA TRP A 110 4.28 4.73 0.09
C TRP A 110 5.69 4.35 -0.41
N THR A 111 5.81 3.41 -1.34
CA THR A 111 7.10 3.05 -1.92
C THR A 111 7.61 4.13 -2.87
N VAL A 112 6.70 4.83 -3.58
CA VAL A 112 7.05 5.72 -4.70
C VAL A 112 6.85 7.21 -4.40
N PHE A 113 6.29 7.60 -3.24
CA PHE A 113 5.84 8.98 -3.01
C PHE A 113 6.93 10.04 -3.17
N VAL A 114 8.18 9.75 -2.79
CA VAL A 114 9.30 10.70 -2.93
C VAL A 114 9.57 10.99 -4.42
N GLY A 115 9.65 9.95 -5.24
CA GLY A 115 9.85 10.09 -6.69
C GLY A 115 8.68 10.81 -7.35
N ALA A 116 7.45 10.47 -6.96
CA ALA A 116 6.24 11.12 -7.44
C ALA A 116 6.22 12.62 -7.06
N ALA A 117 6.56 12.97 -5.81
CA ALA A 117 6.62 14.34 -5.34
C ALA A 117 7.69 15.17 -6.08
N LYS A 118 8.87 14.60 -6.30
CA LYS A 118 9.93 15.24 -7.10
C LYS A 118 9.47 15.51 -8.53
N GLN A 119 8.82 14.54 -9.17
CA GLN A 119 8.30 14.73 -10.52
C GLN A 119 7.23 15.83 -10.58
N VAL A 120 6.33 15.90 -9.57
CA VAL A 120 5.37 17.00 -9.45
C VAL A 120 6.07 18.36 -9.32
N ALA A 121 7.10 18.47 -8.48
CA ALA A 121 7.88 19.70 -8.34
C ALA A 121 8.50 20.13 -9.68
N THR A 122 9.07 19.19 -10.45
CA THR A 122 9.58 19.45 -11.79
C THR A 122 8.50 19.97 -12.74
N LEU A 123 7.30 19.37 -12.76
CA LEU A 123 6.18 19.83 -13.60
C LEU A 123 5.67 21.23 -13.22
N LEU A 124 5.78 21.60 -11.94
CA LEU A 124 5.47 22.94 -11.46
C LEU A 124 6.54 23.97 -11.85
N GLY A 125 7.76 23.54 -12.18
CA GLY A 125 8.90 24.41 -12.48
C GLY A 125 9.86 24.60 -11.30
N HIS A 126 9.78 23.73 -10.30
CA HIS A 126 10.61 23.73 -9.08
C HIS A 126 11.62 22.58 -9.07
N GLY A 127 12.07 22.10 -10.24
CA GLY A 127 13.07 21.03 -10.32
C GLY A 127 14.36 21.42 -9.59
N ASP A 128 15.05 20.42 -9.02
CA ASP A 128 16.33 20.61 -8.34
C ASP A 128 17.27 21.41 -9.24
N LYS A 129 17.75 22.57 -8.77
CA LYS A 129 18.87 23.26 -9.41
C LYS A 129 20.07 22.32 -9.28
N GLN A 130 20.56 21.77 -10.39
CA GLN A 130 21.88 21.13 -10.43
C GLN A 130 22.96 22.15 -10.08
#